data_AF-A0A812ZNC7-F1
#
_entry.id   AF-A0A812ZNC7-F1
#
_cell.length_a   1.000
_cell.length_b   1.000
_cell.length_c   1.000
_cell.angle_alpha   90.00
_cell.angle_beta   90.00
_cell.angle_gamma   90.00
#
_symmetry.space_group_name_H-M   'P 1'
#
loop_
_entity.id
_entity.type
_entity.pdbx_description
1 polymer ?
#
loop_
_entity_poly.entity_id
_entity_poly.type
_entity_poly.pdbx_seq_one_letter_code
_entity_poly.pdbx_strand_id
1 'polypeptide(L)'
;MKSASGAHGQPDGEVVGACGHMVLMPIVTKKLVSQCPVEELSISKDASLIYWIELHPNPSAPNQVTQTVILSNIVQNDHAAKAKERAAEYLRTFSDQYLDRSMTRHPSGSGSVEDLKLQAQRALQTGIRSLVHAERKMLQDESTVGETGLQEGDVLTAVARPVLVWSSPAGSAFAVSRSDGFVFTWGLSMYGGDSSAVKDQLWHVKHVCVGDGASAAVREDGTVITWGDDSEGGDSSKVSHDLHEIREVKASHSAFAALRSDGEVISWGAGNFGGLCLLPRDQIRNVKQVESSYAAFAAIRDDGSVVAWGDERSGGDCSKCKRHLVGVVRISSTSTAFAAVTSRGQVVTWGDRMMGADSSSVADKLQNVQSVEGSTGAFAALRKDGTVVTWGPAAYGGDSRKVQEQLYDIQLLRGSVRAFAALRQDGSVITWGDAAFGGSSDSIQHMLSDVQDLRASHAAFAALRADGRVVAWGDDAYGGCCQEAEEELYSVQEIHACKAAFAALRADGLVITWGDQAFRGDMTQIHEQLQSLIFKQV
;
A
#
# COMPACT_ATOMS: atom_id res chain seq x y z
N MET A 1 -25.48 -7.99 60.66
CA MET A 1 -25.94 -7.09 61.74
C MET A 1 -26.52 -5.84 61.12
N LYS A 2 -27.63 -5.31 61.68
CA LYS A 2 -28.03 -3.88 61.87
C LYS A 2 -27.31 -2.79 61.04
N SER A 3 -27.97 -1.73 60.53
CA SER A 3 -29.39 -1.31 60.58
C SER A 3 -29.62 -0.04 59.73
N ALA A 4 -30.91 0.30 59.49
CA ALA A 4 -31.48 1.60 59.08
C ALA A 4 -30.82 2.86 59.73
N SER A 5 -31.02 4.10 59.29
CA SER A 5 -32.14 4.86 58.67
C SER A 5 -31.58 6.20 58.09
N GLY A 6 -32.24 7.10 57.33
CA GLY A 6 -33.64 7.35 56.97
C GLY A 6 -34.03 8.83 57.22
N ALA A 7 -34.77 9.46 56.30
CA ALA A 7 -35.33 10.85 56.32
C ALA A 7 -34.34 12.04 56.15
N HIS A 8 -34.71 13.20 55.57
CA HIS A 8 -35.80 13.60 54.65
C HIS A 8 -35.48 14.99 54.03
N GLY A 9 -35.95 15.29 52.82
CA GLY A 9 -35.90 16.65 52.24
C GLY A 9 -36.19 16.72 50.73
N GLN A 10 -37.42 17.10 50.37
CA GLN A 10 -37.84 17.60 49.05
C GLN A 10 -38.25 19.09 49.23
N PRO A 11 -38.50 19.88 48.16
CA PRO A 11 -38.39 19.59 46.72
C PRO A 11 -37.15 20.31 46.12
N ASP A 12 -36.96 20.60 44.82
CA ASP A 12 -37.83 20.51 43.64
C ASP A 12 -37.03 20.14 42.36
N GLY A 13 -37.58 20.36 41.16
CA GLY A 13 -37.09 19.84 39.89
C GLY A 13 -35.90 20.52 39.20
N GLU A 14 -35.22 19.73 38.37
CA GLU A 14 -34.58 20.21 37.14
C GLU A 14 -34.57 19.11 36.07
N VAL A 15 -34.56 19.52 34.80
CA VAL A 15 -34.63 18.64 33.62
C VAL A 15 -33.22 18.35 33.12
N VAL A 16 -32.87 17.07 32.90
CA VAL A 16 -31.64 16.69 32.18
C VAL A 16 -32.00 15.85 30.96
N GLY A 17 -31.74 16.42 29.78
CA GLY A 17 -31.98 15.76 28.49
C GLY A 17 -30.90 14.74 28.13
N ALA A 18 -31.26 13.80 27.25
CA ALA A 18 -30.36 12.75 26.79
C ALA A 18 -29.41 13.22 25.68
N CYS A 19 -28.13 12.86 25.77
CA CYS A 19 -27.20 12.89 24.64
C CYS A 19 -27.19 11.53 23.92
N GLY A 20 -28.01 11.39 22.89
CA GLY A 20 -27.99 10.23 22.00
C GLY A 20 -26.74 10.25 21.11
N HIS A 21 -25.94 9.18 21.14
CA HIS A 21 -24.85 8.98 20.18
C HIS A 21 -25.43 8.61 18.81
N MET A 22 -25.07 9.37 17.77
CA MET A 22 -25.53 9.10 16.40
C MET A 22 -24.51 8.22 15.67
N VAL A 23 -24.84 6.93 15.54
CA VAL A 23 -24.06 5.95 14.77
C VAL A 23 -24.39 6.11 13.28
N LEU A 24 -23.37 6.34 12.44
CA LEU A 24 -23.50 6.30 10.98
C LEU A 24 -23.08 4.92 10.46
N MET A 25 -24.03 4.18 9.90
CA MET A 25 -23.79 2.91 9.19
C MET A 25 -23.72 3.14 7.68
N PRO A 26 -22.82 2.44 6.94
CA PRO A 26 -22.85 2.42 5.48
C PRO A 26 -23.86 1.39 4.96
N ILE A 27 -24.73 1.81 4.02
CA ILE A 27 -25.68 0.93 3.33
C ILE A 27 -25.15 0.59 1.93
N VAL A 28 -25.12 -0.70 1.60
CA VAL A 28 -24.76 -1.23 0.28
C VAL A 28 -26.03 -1.40 -0.58
N THR A 29 -26.04 -0.94 -1.84
CA THR A 29 -26.88 -1.55 -2.91
C THR A 29 -26.47 -1.17 -4.34
N LYS A 30 -26.92 -1.97 -5.33
CA LYS A 30 -26.46 -1.99 -6.73
C LYS A 30 -27.32 -1.15 -7.70
N LYS A 31 -26.61 -0.47 -8.62
CA LYS A 31 -26.83 -0.42 -10.10
C LYS A 31 -28.20 0.00 -10.66
N LEU A 32 -28.22 1.14 -11.37
CA LEU A 32 -29.04 1.36 -12.57
C LEU A 32 -28.36 2.38 -13.52
N VAL A 33 -28.59 2.24 -14.82
CA VAL A 33 -27.95 3.04 -15.88
C VAL A 33 -29.02 3.74 -16.71
N SER A 34 -28.92 5.07 -16.89
CA SER A 34 -29.38 5.74 -18.12
C SER A 34 -28.97 7.21 -18.23
N GLN A 35 -28.22 7.54 -19.29
CA GLN A 35 -28.32 8.77 -20.10
C GLN A 35 -27.93 10.14 -19.49
N CYS A 36 -26.66 10.52 -19.63
CA CYS A 36 -26.19 11.66 -20.46
C CYS A 36 -24.64 11.74 -20.43
N PRO A 37 -23.98 12.41 -21.41
CA PRO A 37 -22.57 12.15 -21.71
C PRO A 37 -21.61 12.83 -20.73
N VAL A 38 -20.84 12.03 -20.02
CA VAL A 38 -19.60 12.44 -19.35
C VAL A 38 -18.45 11.80 -20.12
N GLU A 39 -17.92 12.50 -21.12
CA GLU A 39 -16.68 12.09 -21.78
C GLU A 39 -15.49 12.39 -20.87
N GLU A 40 -14.99 11.31 -20.27
CA GLU A 40 -13.62 11.06 -19.80
C GLU A 40 -12.80 12.27 -19.31
N LEU A 41 -13.03 12.63 -18.04
CA LEU A 41 -11.90 12.88 -17.15
C LEU A 41 -11.34 11.50 -16.76
N SER A 42 -10.22 11.09 -17.38
CA SER A 42 -9.51 9.84 -17.05
C SER A 42 -8.75 9.97 -15.72
N ILE A 43 -9.49 10.22 -14.64
CA ILE A 43 -8.97 10.14 -13.28
C ILE A 43 -8.80 8.65 -12.96
N SER A 44 -7.59 8.29 -12.51
CA SER A 44 -7.23 6.92 -12.11
C SER A 44 -8.19 6.39 -11.04
N LYS A 45 -8.17 5.07 -10.82
CA LYS A 45 -8.92 4.41 -9.72
C LYS A 45 -8.43 4.82 -8.32
N ASP A 46 -7.37 5.63 -8.25
CA ASP A 46 -6.80 6.18 -7.03
C ASP A 46 -7.71 7.29 -6.49
N ALA A 47 -8.55 6.93 -5.51
CA ALA A 47 -9.55 7.82 -4.93
C ALA A 47 -8.91 9.08 -4.33
N SER A 48 -9.09 10.22 -4.99
CA SER A 48 -8.68 11.53 -4.50
C SER A 48 -9.90 12.29 -3.99
N LEU A 49 -9.86 12.68 -2.70
CA LEU A 49 -10.82 13.61 -2.13
C LEU A 49 -10.66 14.98 -2.83
N ILE A 50 -11.79 15.53 -3.27
CA ILE A 50 -11.90 16.82 -3.95
C ILE A 50 -12.46 17.83 -2.96
N TYR A 51 -11.74 18.92 -2.74
CA TYR A 51 -12.14 20.02 -1.86
C TYR A 51 -12.25 21.33 -2.63
N TRP A 52 -13.15 22.21 -2.16
CA TRP A 52 -13.38 23.54 -2.74
C TRP A 52 -12.83 24.63 -1.83
N ILE A 53 -12.19 25.64 -2.42
CA ILE A 53 -11.62 26.81 -1.72
C ILE A 53 -12.22 28.06 -2.36
N GLU A 54 -12.81 28.95 -1.56
CA GLU A 54 -13.32 30.25 -2.01
C GLU A 54 -12.44 31.40 -1.46
N LEU A 55 -12.13 32.36 -2.33
CA LEU A 55 -11.35 33.55 -2.02
C LEU A 55 -12.30 34.72 -1.72
N HIS A 56 -12.17 35.39 -0.56
CA HIS A 56 -13.06 36.49 -0.15
C HIS A 56 -12.31 37.80 0.19
N PRO A 57 -13.01 38.95 0.21
CA PRO A 57 -12.41 40.24 0.56
C PRO A 57 -12.10 40.38 2.05
N ASN A 58 -10.98 41.04 2.39
CA ASN A 58 -10.75 41.53 3.74
C ASN A 58 -11.45 42.90 3.94
N PRO A 59 -12.49 43.01 4.78
CA PRO A 59 -13.22 44.26 4.99
C PRO A 59 -12.41 45.39 5.65
N SER A 60 -11.21 45.10 6.16
CA SER A 60 -10.31 46.07 6.79
C SER A 60 -9.14 46.55 5.89
N ALA A 61 -8.92 45.89 4.74
CA ALA A 61 -7.86 46.26 3.80
C ALA A 61 -8.20 45.80 2.37
N PRO A 62 -8.74 46.68 1.49
CA PRO A 62 -9.27 46.29 0.16
C PRO A 62 -8.22 45.86 -0.88
N ASN A 63 -6.94 45.73 -0.48
CA ASN A 63 -5.86 45.16 -1.29
C ASN A 63 -5.34 43.83 -0.68
N GLN A 64 -6.14 43.14 0.14
CA GLN A 64 -5.77 41.89 0.81
C GLN A 64 -6.91 40.86 0.72
N VAL A 65 -6.55 39.63 0.34
CA VAL A 65 -7.48 38.50 0.22
C VAL A 65 -7.49 37.69 1.52
N THR A 66 -8.68 37.31 1.98
CA THR A 66 -8.92 36.39 3.11
C THR A 66 -9.71 35.18 2.60
N GLN A 67 -9.22 33.98 2.87
CA GLN A 67 -9.80 32.75 2.31
C GLN A 67 -10.83 32.12 3.26
N THR A 68 -11.92 31.56 2.72
CA THR A 68 -12.80 30.66 3.46
C THR A 68 -12.83 29.32 2.75
N VAL A 69 -12.54 28.25 3.49
CA VAL A 69 -12.51 26.90 2.94
C VAL A 69 -13.85 26.22 3.20
N ILE A 70 -14.58 25.89 2.12
CA ILE A 70 -15.90 25.27 2.21
C ILE A 70 -15.75 23.76 2.07
N LEU A 71 -15.82 23.06 3.21
CA LEU A 71 -15.80 21.61 3.27
C LEU A 71 -17.11 21.03 2.71
N SER A 72 -17.06 20.31 1.60
CA SER A 72 -18.20 19.51 1.10
C SER A 72 -17.77 18.11 0.69
N ASN A 73 -18.12 17.10 1.49
CA ASN A 73 -18.02 15.70 1.07
C ASN A 73 -19.07 15.41 -0.01
N ILE A 74 -18.63 15.17 -1.25
CA ILE A 74 -19.51 14.65 -2.31
C ILE A 74 -19.51 13.12 -2.23
N VAL A 75 -20.42 12.58 -1.42
CA VAL A 75 -20.95 11.23 -1.69
C VAL A 75 -21.82 11.35 -2.95
N GLN A 76 -21.50 10.58 -3.98
CA GLN A 76 -22.29 10.56 -5.22
C GLN A 76 -23.73 10.09 -4.92
N ASN A 77 -24.68 11.02 -4.90
CA ASN A 77 -26.13 10.76 -4.88
C ASN A 77 -26.89 11.98 -5.42
N ASP A 78 -28.04 11.73 -6.06
CA ASP A 78 -28.77 12.63 -6.97
C ASP A 78 -29.52 13.83 -6.32
N HIS A 79 -28.96 14.41 -5.25
CA HIS A 79 -29.56 15.50 -4.49
C HIS A 79 -28.74 16.80 -4.44
N ALA A 80 -27.67 16.92 -5.25
CA ALA A 80 -26.74 18.05 -5.22
C ALA A 80 -27.39 19.47 -5.25
N ALA A 81 -28.49 19.65 -5.99
CA ALA A 81 -29.21 20.93 -6.02
C ALA A 81 -29.88 21.28 -4.69
N LYS A 82 -30.62 20.33 -4.09
CA LYS A 82 -31.28 20.52 -2.78
C LYS A 82 -30.28 20.47 -1.61
N ALA A 83 -29.14 19.81 -1.78
CA ALA A 83 -28.04 19.83 -0.82
C ALA A 83 -27.35 21.21 -0.77
N LYS A 84 -27.11 21.87 -1.92
CA LYS A 84 -26.62 23.26 -1.95
C LYS A 84 -27.58 24.22 -1.25
N GLU A 85 -28.87 24.10 -1.53
CA GLU A 85 -29.90 24.98 -0.97
C GLU A 85 -30.04 24.78 0.56
N ARG A 86 -30.07 23.52 1.03
CA ARG A 86 -30.06 23.19 2.46
C ARG A 86 -28.77 23.57 3.17
N ALA A 87 -27.60 23.44 2.53
CA ALA A 87 -26.33 23.87 3.11
C ALA A 87 -26.29 25.40 3.31
N ALA A 88 -26.79 26.18 2.34
CA ALA A 88 -26.93 27.62 2.47
C ALA A 88 -27.94 28.04 3.57
N GLU A 89 -28.97 27.24 3.81
CA GLU A 89 -29.95 27.45 4.89
C GLU A 89 -29.40 27.06 6.28
N TYR A 90 -28.62 25.97 6.36
CA TYR A 90 -27.89 25.55 7.57
C TYR A 90 -26.81 26.57 7.97
N LEU A 91 -26.05 27.09 6.99
CA LEU A 91 -25.01 28.11 7.23
C LEU A 91 -25.60 29.43 7.76
N ARG A 92 -26.86 29.77 7.42
CA ARG A 92 -27.57 30.93 7.98
C ARG A 92 -28.07 30.74 9.42
N THR A 93 -28.14 29.50 9.91
CA THR A 93 -28.60 29.19 11.28
C THR A 93 -27.47 28.81 12.23
N PHE A 94 -26.27 28.53 11.72
CA PHE A 94 -25.10 28.15 12.53
C PHE A 94 -24.07 29.27 12.76
N SER A 95 -24.29 30.50 12.28
CA SER A 95 -23.30 31.60 12.37
C SER A 95 -22.96 32.07 13.78
N ASP A 96 -23.78 31.74 14.78
CA ASP A 96 -23.77 32.42 16.08
C ASP A 96 -23.06 31.64 17.21
N GLN A 97 -22.48 30.45 16.96
CA GLN A 97 -21.84 29.65 18.03
C GLN A 97 -20.46 29.04 17.78
N TYR A 98 -19.84 29.17 16.58
CA TYR A 98 -18.45 28.74 16.37
C TYR A 98 -17.64 29.69 15.44
N LEU A 99 -17.56 30.96 15.83
CA LEU A 99 -16.34 31.76 15.67
C LEU A 99 -15.56 31.62 16.99
N ASP A 100 -14.24 31.42 17.03
CA ASP A 100 -13.22 31.88 16.08
C ASP A 100 -11.99 30.95 16.09
N ARG A 101 -11.57 30.48 14.91
CA ARG A 101 -10.18 30.10 14.59
C ARG A 101 -9.82 30.54 13.16
N SER A 102 -10.12 31.79 12.85
CA SER A 102 -9.63 32.45 11.64
C SER A 102 -8.15 32.86 11.84
N MET A 103 -7.21 32.10 11.26
CA MET A 103 -5.81 32.53 11.24
C MET A 103 -5.56 33.49 10.08
N THR A 104 -5.67 34.79 10.36
CA THR A 104 -5.24 35.85 9.45
C THR A 104 -3.72 35.93 9.38
N ARG A 105 -3.13 35.44 8.28
CA ARG A 105 -1.79 35.87 7.83
C ARG A 105 -1.88 36.38 6.41
N HIS A 106 -1.27 37.54 6.18
CA HIS A 106 -1.41 38.29 4.93
C HIS A 106 -0.68 37.62 3.76
N PRO A 107 -1.37 37.36 2.62
CA PRO A 107 -0.70 37.32 1.34
C PRO A 107 -0.45 38.77 0.89
N SER A 108 0.81 39.19 0.81
CA SER A 108 1.18 40.25 -0.13
C SER A 108 0.90 39.76 -1.56
N GLY A 109 0.67 40.67 -2.51
CA GLY A 109 0.35 40.35 -3.91
C GLY A 109 1.53 39.78 -4.73
N SER A 110 2.30 38.88 -4.13
CA SER A 110 3.54 38.26 -4.59
C SER A 110 3.65 36.78 -4.20
N GLY A 111 2.61 36.19 -3.60
CA GLY A 111 2.62 34.80 -3.17
C GLY A 111 2.72 33.82 -4.35
N SER A 112 3.31 32.66 -4.09
CA SER A 112 3.37 31.55 -5.06
C SER A 112 2.10 30.69 -5.01
N VAL A 113 1.93 29.82 -6.01
CA VAL A 113 0.94 28.73 -5.93
C VAL A 113 1.28 27.78 -4.77
N GLU A 114 2.57 27.59 -4.47
CA GLU A 114 3.02 26.84 -3.29
C GLU A 114 2.52 27.44 -1.96
N ASP A 115 2.49 28.77 -1.80
CA ASP A 115 1.90 29.42 -0.62
C ASP A 115 0.40 29.11 -0.49
N LEU A 116 -0.36 29.19 -1.59
CA LEU A 116 -1.79 28.84 -1.61
C LEU A 116 -2.00 27.36 -1.26
N LYS A 117 -1.16 26.48 -1.81
CA LYS A 117 -1.17 25.04 -1.55
C LYS A 117 -0.90 24.76 -0.07
N LEU A 118 0.09 25.41 0.53
CA LEU A 118 0.40 25.27 1.95
C LEU A 118 -0.73 25.77 2.86
N GLN A 119 -1.38 26.89 2.51
CA GLN A 119 -2.56 27.40 3.22
C GLN A 119 -3.73 26.42 3.15
N ALA A 120 -4.01 25.89 1.96
CA ALA A 120 -5.06 24.90 1.76
C ALA A 120 -4.77 23.58 2.51
N GLN A 121 -3.52 23.10 2.54
CA GLN A 121 -3.13 21.91 3.32
C GLN A 121 -3.40 22.10 4.82
N ARG A 122 -3.13 23.28 5.37
CA ARG A 122 -3.41 23.62 6.78
C ARG A 122 -4.91 23.66 7.08
N ALA A 123 -5.70 24.25 6.18
CA ALA A 123 -7.14 24.37 6.35
C ALA A 123 -7.88 23.04 6.19
N LEU A 124 -7.44 22.19 5.26
CA LEU A 124 -8.04 20.88 4.96
C LEU A 124 -7.45 19.73 5.79
N GLN A 125 -6.39 19.98 6.57
CA GLN A 125 -5.64 19.00 7.35
C GLN A 125 -5.20 17.77 6.55
N THR A 126 -4.93 17.97 5.26
CA THR A 126 -4.58 16.90 4.31
C THR A 126 -3.46 17.36 3.38
N GLY A 127 -2.72 16.41 2.82
CA GLY A 127 -1.74 16.71 1.78
C GLY A 127 -2.43 17.13 0.49
N ILE A 128 -1.90 18.12 -0.21
CA ILE A 128 -2.44 18.56 -1.50
C ILE A 128 -1.37 18.30 -2.55
N ARG A 129 -1.72 17.46 -3.53
CA ARG A 129 -0.85 17.17 -4.67
C ARG A 129 -0.80 18.35 -5.62
N SER A 130 -1.95 18.94 -5.94
CA SER A 130 -2.07 20.07 -6.86
C SER A 130 -3.34 20.87 -6.60
N LEU A 131 -3.31 22.15 -6.96
CA LEU A 131 -4.48 23.01 -7.05
C LEU A 131 -4.91 23.10 -8.53
N VAL A 132 -6.21 23.02 -8.78
CA VAL A 132 -6.79 23.06 -10.12
C VAL A 132 -7.83 24.18 -10.17
N HIS A 133 -7.67 25.10 -11.12
CA HIS A 133 -8.64 26.18 -11.35
C HIS A 133 -9.96 25.65 -11.93
N ALA A 134 -11.07 26.38 -11.76
CA ALA A 134 -12.39 26.03 -12.29
C ALA A 134 -12.39 25.72 -13.80
N GLU A 135 -11.48 26.34 -14.57
CA GLU A 135 -11.25 26.08 -16.00
C GLU A 135 -10.48 24.76 -16.30
N ARG A 136 -10.27 23.89 -15.29
CA ARG A 136 -9.45 22.66 -15.34
C ARG A 136 -7.95 22.88 -15.62
N LYS A 137 -7.47 24.13 -15.53
CA LYS A 137 -6.03 24.45 -15.58
C LYS A 137 -5.39 24.04 -14.25
N MET A 138 -4.51 23.05 -14.28
CA MET A 138 -3.66 22.73 -13.12
C MET A 138 -2.69 23.90 -12.90
N LEU A 139 -2.60 24.37 -11.66
CA LEU A 139 -1.65 25.41 -11.28
C LEU A 139 -0.28 24.77 -11.08
N GLN A 140 0.77 25.35 -11.65
CA GLN A 140 2.15 24.93 -11.43
C GLN A 140 2.65 25.56 -10.14
N ASP A 141 3.33 24.79 -9.29
CA ASP A 141 3.73 25.22 -7.95
C ASP A 141 4.68 26.44 -7.98
N GLU A 142 5.53 26.53 -9.03
CA GLU A 142 6.52 27.58 -9.23
C GLU A 142 5.93 28.89 -9.78
N SER A 143 4.66 28.89 -10.21
CA SER A 143 4.00 30.11 -10.71
C SER A 143 3.63 31.04 -9.57
N THR A 144 3.74 32.35 -9.79
CA THR A 144 3.09 33.33 -8.90
C THR A 144 1.58 33.32 -9.13
N VAL A 145 0.81 33.71 -8.09
CA VAL A 145 -0.65 33.83 -8.23
C VAL A 145 -1.04 34.79 -9.36
N GLY A 146 -0.26 35.86 -9.60
CA GLY A 146 -0.47 36.78 -10.72
C GLY A 146 -0.30 36.13 -12.10
N GLU A 147 0.68 35.25 -12.30
CA GLU A 147 0.91 34.54 -13.57
C GLU A 147 -0.15 33.46 -13.86
N THR A 148 -0.78 32.91 -12.82
CA THR A 148 -1.84 31.92 -13.01
C THR A 148 -3.09 32.52 -13.65
N GLY A 149 -3.33 33.82 -13.44
CA GLY A 149 -4.53 34.56 -13.87
C GLY A 149 -5.68 34.54 -12.85
N LEU A 150 -5.45 34.00 -11.64
CA LEU A 150 -6.47 33.91 -10.59
C LEU A 150 -6.96 35.28 -10.13
N GLN A 151 -8.27 35.37 -9.93
CA GLN A 151 -8.98 36.53 -9.40
C GLN A 151 -9.62 36.24 -8.04
N GLU A 152 -10.00 37.31 -7.36
CA GLU A 152 -10.76 37.23 -6.12
C GLU A 152 -12.16 36.65 -6.39
N GLY A 153 -12.59 35.70 -5.57
CA GLY A 153 -13.80 34.89 -5.80
C GLY A 153 -13.59 33.62 -6.63
N ASP A 154 -12.41 33.38 -7.21
CA ASP A 154 -12.16 32.14 -7.95
C ASP A 154 -12.20 30.90 -7.04
N VAL A 155 -12.75 29.82 -7.58
CA VAL A 155 -12.89 28.55 -6.87
C VAL A 155 -11.79 27.58 -7.30
N LEU A 156 -11.00 27.12 -6.34
CA LEU A 156 -9.97 26.10 -6.57
C LEU A 156 -10.45 24.73 -6.12
N THR A 157 -10.17 23.72 -6.94
CA THR A 157 -10.23 22.30 -6.59
C THR A 157 -8.86 21.87 -6.05
N ALA A 158 -8.79 21.51 -4.78
CA ALA A 158 -7.61 20.86 -4.21
C ALA A 158 -7.68 19.35 -4.45
N VAL A 159 -6.63 18.80 -5.07
CA VAL A 159 -6.45 17.35 -5.26
C VAL A 159 -5.64 16.82 -4.09
N ALA A 160 -6.23 15.97 -3.25
CA ALA A 160 -5.52 15.36 -2.14
C ALA A 160 -4.31 14.53 -2.60
N ARG A 161 -3.21 14.58 -1.84
CA ARG A 161 -2.11 13.61 -1.94
C ARG A 161 -2.49 12.38 -1.10
N PRO A 162 -2.65 11.18 -1.69
CA PRO A 162 -2.93 9.98 -0.92
C PRO A 162 -1.73 9.65 -0.02
N VAL A 163 -2.02 9.11 1.16
CA VAL A 163 -1.01 8.44 2.00
C VAL A 163 -0.75 7.07 1.39
N LEU A 164 0.46 6.85 0.88
CA LEU A 164 0.89 5.56 0.32
C LEU A 164 1.78 4.87 1.34
N VAL A 165 1.52 3.59 1.62
CA VAL A 165 2.41 2.73 2.40
C VAL A 165 3.08 1.74 1.45
N TRP A 166 4.38 1.53 1.63
CA TRP A 166 5.16 0.53 0.92
C TRP A 166 5.79 -0.45 1.91
N SER A 167 5.76 -1.73 1.57
CA SER A 167 6.45 -2.81 2.27
C SER A 167 6.78 -3.93 1.28
N SER A 168 7.54 -4.92 1.73
CA SER A 168 7.60 -6.22 1.06
C SER A 168 7.51 -7.33 2.11
N PRO A 169 6.87 -8.50 1.84
CA PRO A 169 6.75 -9.57 2.83
C PRO A 169 8.09 -10.12 3.33
N ALA A 170 9.16 -9.98 2.53
CA ALA A 170 10.52 -10.37 2.88
C ALA A 170 11.35 -9.22 3.48
N GLY A 171 10.82 -8.00 3.53
CA GLY A 171 11.54 -6.82 4.01
C GLY A 171 11.39 -6.57 5.50
N SER A 172 12.39 -5.89 6.09
CA SER A 172 12.47 -5.64 7.53
C SER A 172 11.92 -4.28 8.00
N ALA A 173 11.26 -3.56 7.10
CA ALA A 173 10.75 -2.21 7.33
C ALA A 173 9.43 -1.93 6.57
N PHE A 174 8.88 -0.75 6.85
CA PHE A 174 7.83 -0.09 6.08
C PHE A 174 8.31 1.30 5.66
N ALA A 175 7.72 1.84 4.59
CA ALA A 175 7.84 3.24 4.21
C ALA A 175 6.45 3.86 4.05
N VAL A 176 6.29 5.15 4.34
CA VAL A 176 5.03 5.87 4.09
C VAL A 176 5.28 7.27 3.52
N SER A 177 4.46 7.67 2.55
CA SER A 177 4.43 9.06 2.06
C SER A 177 3.61 9.93 2.99
N ARG A 178 4.25 10.95 3.56
CA ARG A 178 3.60 12.02 4.31
C ARG A 178 2.80 12.93 3.36
N SER A 179 1.91 13.72 3.95
CA SER A 179 1.02 14.68 3.26
C SER A 179 1.76 15.72 2.41
N ASP A 180 2.98 16.09 2.80
CA ASP A 180 3.89 16.98 2.07
C ASP A 180 4.57 16.32 0.85
N GLY A 181 4.48 15.00 0.70
CA GLY A 181 5.15 14.25 -0.36
C GLY A 181 6.59 13.82 -0.02
N PHE A 182 7.03 14.00 1.22
CA PHE A 182 8.24 13.35 1.73
C PHE A 182 7.93 11.93 2.20
N VAL A 183 8.93 11.05 2.16
CA VAL A 183 8.84 9.68 2.66
C VAL A 183 9.71 9.49 3.90
N PHE A 184 9.19 8.74 4.87
CA PHE A 184 10.00 8.19 5.96
C PHE A 184 9.76 6.68 6.09
N THR A 185 10.70 6.00 6.75
CA THR A 185 10.60 4.57 7.08
C THR A 185 10.50 4.32 8.57
N TRP A 186 10.04 3.12 8.94
CA TRP A 186 10.16 2.56 10.28
C TRP A 186 10.33 1.04 10.21
N GLY A 187 10.72 0.43 11.33
CA GLY A 187 11.08 -0.98 11.44
C GLY A 187 12.52 -1.12 11.93
N LEU A 188 13.23 -2.17 11.51
CA LEU A 188 14.61 -2.40 11.95
C LEU A 188 15.55 -1.33 11.37
N SER A 189 16.09 -0.46 12.22
CA SER A 189 16.80 0.77 11.82
C SER A 189 17.99 0.52 10.87
N MET A 190 18.82 -0.48 11.18
CA MET A 190 19.98 -0.86 10.35
C MET A 190 19.60 -1.47 9.00
N TYR A 191 18.34 -1.89 8.86
CA TYR A 191 17.84 -2.72 7.76
C TYR A 191 16.80 -1.95 6.93
N GLY A 192 17.17 -0.73 6.55
CA GLY A 192 16.32 0.18 5.76
C GLY A 192 15.14 0.80 6.53
N GLY A 193 15.02 0.54 7.84
CA GLY A 193 13.98 1.09 8.72
C GLY A 193 14.23 2.52 9.18
N ASP A 194 15.49 3.01 9.23
CA ASP A 194 15.81 4.41 9.52
C ASP A 194 16.26 5.17 8.26
N SER A 195 15.42 6.08 7.79
CA SER A 195 15.69 6.94 6.62
C SER A 195 16.25 8.32 7.00
N SER A 196 16.58 8.58 8.27
CA SER A 196 16.96 9.91 8.77
C SER A 196 18.20 10.49 8.07
N ALA A 197 19.15 9.64 7.67
CA ALA A 197 20.36 10.01 6.93
C ALA A 197 20.09 10.52 5.50
N VAL A 198 18.96 10.12 4.89
CA VAL A 198 18.57 10.47 3.51
C VAL A 198 17.27 11.27 3.41
N LYS A 199 16.67 11.65 4.55
CA LYS A 199 15.35 12.30 4.65
C LYS A 199 15.16 13.49 3.68
N ASP A 200 16.20 14.31 3.51
CA ASP A 200 16.16 15.53 2.69
C ASP A 200 16.24 15.22 1.18
N GLN A 201 16.46 13.95 0.81
CA GLN A 201 16.46 13.43 -0.56
C GLN A 201 15.18 12.63 -0.88
N LEU A 202 14.40 12.23 0.13
CA LEU A 202 13.19 11.40 -0.01
C LEU A 202 11.93 12.23 -0.30
N TRP A 203 12.00 13.08 -1.33
CA TRP A 203 10.87 13.87 -1.85
C TRP A 203 10.59 13.54 -3.31
N HIS A 204 9.32 13.67 -3.71
CA HIS A 204 8.80 13.18 -5.00
C HIS A 204 9.17 11.70 -5.23
N VAL A 205 8.93 10.86 -4.22
CA VAL A 205 9.15 9.41 -4.32
C VAL A 205 7.94 8.77 -4.99
N LYS A 206 8.19 8.04 -6.08
CA LYS A 206 7.20 7.29 -6.84
C LYS A 206 6.92 5.92 -6.22
N HIS A 207 7.96 5.27 -5.68
CA HIS A 207 7.88 3.93 -5.09
C HIS A 207 9.06 3.67 -4.15
N VAL A 208 8.85 2.94 -3.05
CA VAL A 208 9.94 2.40 -2.22
C VAL A 208 9.97 0.88 -2.32
N CYS A 209 11.11 0.34 -2.76
CA CYS A 209 11.42 -1.08 -2.61
C CYS A 209 12.10 -1.28 -1.25
N VAL A 210 11.41 -1.92 -0.32
CA VAL A 210 11.99 -2.36 0.96
C VAL A 210 12.55 -3.77 0.77
N GLY A 211 13.88 -3.92 0.89
CA GLY A 211 14.58 -5.20 0.94
C GLY A 211 14.71 -5.71 2.38
N ASP A 212 15.51 -6.76 2.59
CA ASP A 212 15.77 -7.21 3.95
C ASP A 212 16.80 -6.33 4.65
N GLY A 213 18.02 -6.22 4.12
CA GLY A 213 19.09 -5.44 4.74
C GLY A 213 19.06 -3.92 4.44
N ALA A 214 18.25 -3.48 3.49
CA ALA A 214 18.26 -2.09 3.00
C ALA A 214 16.97 -1.71 2.27
N SER A 215 16.82 -0.42 1.95
CA SER A 215 15.69 0.15 1.21
C SER A 215 16.16 1.02 0.04
N ALA A 216 15.36 1.07 -1.03
CA ALA A 216 15.62 1.86 -2.23
C ALA A 216 14.35 2.62 -2.69
N ALA A 217 14.43 3.95 -2.77
CA ALA A 217 13.36 4.81 -3.29
C ALA A 217 13.63 5.18 -4.75
N VAL A 218 12.64 4.99 -5.62
CA VAL A 218 12.62 5.53 -6.98
C VAL A 218 11.90 6.88 -6.95
N ARG A 219 12.59 7.95 -7.39
CA ARG A 219 12.02 9.30 -7.47
C ARG A 219 11.28 9.52 -8.79
N GLU A 220 10.44 10.56 -8.86
CA GLU A 220 9.64 10.90 -10.05
C GLU A 220 10.52 11.26 -11.27
N ASP A 221 11.75 11.75 -11.04
CA ASP A 221 12.78 11.98 -12.07
C ASP A 221 13.51 10.70 -12.53
N GLY A 222 13.15 9.53 -11.99
CA GLY A 222 13.77 8.24 -12.32
C GLY A 222 15.13 8.00 -11.66
N THR A 223 15.58 8.86 -10.75
CA THR A 223 16.76 8.59 -9.91
C THR A 223 16.43 7.64 -8.75
N VAL A 224 17.45 7.00 -8.18
CA VAL A 224 17.31 6.08 -7.04
C VAL A 224 18.12 6.58 -5.84
N ILE A 225 17.48 6.59 -4.66
CA ILE A 225 18.11 6.86 -3.36
C ILE A 225 18.10 5.56 -2.55
N THR A 226 19.21 5.22 -1.88
CA THR A 226 19.35 3.99 -1.09
C THR A 226 19.79 4.28 0.35
N TRP A 227 19.37 3.45 1.30
CA TRP A 227 19.76 3.52 2.72
C TRP A 227 19.58 2.16 3.41
N GLY A 228 20.24 1.95 4.55
CA GLY A 228 20.32 0.67 5.27
C GLY A 228 21.75 0.14 5.32
N ASP A 229 21.94 -1.17 5.39
CA ASP A 229 23.27 -1.78 5.43
C ASP A 229 23.98 -1.67 4.06
N ASP A 230 25.14 -1.02 4.04
CA ASP A 230 25.95 -0.81 2.84
C ASP A 230 26.30 -2.12 2.10
N SER A 231 26.53 -3.21 2.85
CA SER A 231 26.88 -4.52 2.31
C SER A 231 25.69 -5.25 1.68
N GLU A 232 24.47 -4.90 2.09
CA GLU A 232 23.21 -5.46 1.59
C GLU A 232 22.53 -4.56 0.53
N GLY A 233 23.20 -3.49 0.09
CA GLY A 233 22.75 -2.61 -0.99
C GLY A 233 22.26 -1.22 -0.54
N GLY A 234 22.47 -0.85 0.72
CA GLY A 234 22.30 0.53 1.20
C GLY A 234 23.20 1.54 0.47
N ASP A 235 24.40 1.13 0.05
CA ASP A 235 25.30 1.91 -0.80
C ASP A 235 25.12 1.52 -2.28
N SER A 236 24.61 2.48 -3.07
CA SER A 236 24.48 2.39 -4.53
C SER A 236 25.50 3.26 -5.29
N SER A 237 26.46 3.90 -4.59
CA SER A 237 27.41 4.85 -5.18
C SER A 237 28.15 4.32 -6.41
N LYS A 238 28.56 3.05 -6.38
CA LYS A 238 29.27 2.35 -7.47
C LYS A 238 28.49 2.23 -8.78
N VAL A 239 27.16 2.30 -8.72
CA VAL A 239 26.26 2.21 -9.89
C VAL A 239 25.43 3.48 -10.10
N SER A 240 25.63 4.52 -9.27
CA SER A 240 24.87 5.77 -9.26
C SER A 240 24.75 6.46 -10.63
N HIS A 241 25.78 6.35 -11.48
CA HIS A 241 25.75 6.90 -12.84
C HIS A 241 24.71 6.20 -13.75
N ASP A 242 24.46 4.91 -13.56
CA ASP A 242 23.51 4.12 -14.35
C ASP A 242 22.08 4.14 -13.76
N LEU A 243 21.90 4.62 -12.52
CA LEU A 243 20.62 4.72 -11.80
C LEU A 243 19.82 5.99 -12.16
N HIS A 244 19.52 6.14 -13.45
CA HIS A 244 18.63 7.16 -14.01
C HIS A 244 17.53 6.52 -14.85
N GLU A 245 16.41 7.21 -15.07
CA GLU A 245 15.23 6.70 -15.81
C GLU A 245 14.69 5.35 -15.29
N ILE A 246 14.91 5.05 -14.00
CA ILE A 246 14.49 3.79 -13.37
C ILE A 246 12.97 3.74 -13.24
N ARG A 247 12.38 2.63 -13.72
CA ARG A 247 10.93 2.40 -13.66
C ARG A 247 10.52 1.57 -12.45
N GLU A 248 11.34 0.60 -12.07
CA GLU A 248 11.07 -0.40 -11.03
C GLU A 248 12.39 -0.81 -10.35
N VAL A 249 12.31 -1.15 -9.06
CA VAL A 249 13.40 -1.79 -8.30
C VAL A 249 12.84 -3.01 -7.59
N LYS A 250 13.56 -4.13 -7.64
CA LYS A 250 13.31 -5.35 -6.87
C LYS A 250 14.46 -5.61 -5.90
N ALA A 251 14.14 -6.17 -4.74
CA ALA A 251 15.10 -6.66 -3.77
C ALA A 251 15.10 -8.19 -3.74
N SER A 252 16.30 -8.78 -3.67
CA SER A 252 16.52 -10.09 -3.05
C SER A 252 16.70 -9.88 -1.53
N HIS A 253 17.28 -10.84 -0.80
CA HIS A 253 17.62 -10.64 0.61
C HIS A 253 18.62 -9.47 0.80
N SER A 254 19.76 -9.52 0.11
CA SER A 254 20.91 -8.64 0.36
C SER A 254 21.45 -7.94 -0.89
N ALA A 255 20.61 -7.77 -1.91
CA ALA A 255 20.95 -7.12 -3.18
C ALA A 255 19.70 -6.63 -3.91
N PHE A 256 19.88 -5.65 -4.80
CA PHE A 256 18.82 -5.06 -5.62
C PHE A 256 19.07 -5.22 -7.12
N ALA A 257 17.98 -5.15 -7.88
CA ALA A 257 17.97 -5.00 -9.32
C ALA A 257 17.00 -3.87 -9.73
N ALA A 258 17.52 -2.82 -10.35
CA ALA A 258 16.74 -1.75 -10.97
C ALA A 258 16.50 -2.06 -12.46
N LEU A 259 15.28 -1.82 -12.93
CA LEU A 259 14.89 -1.88 -14.32
C LEU A 259 14.75 -0.45 -14.87
N ARG A 260 15.60 -0.09 -15.84
CA ARG A 260 15.54 1.20 -16.52
C ARG A 260 14.48 1.20 -17.63
N SER A 261 14.00 2.39 -18.01
CA SER A 261 12.95 2.58 -19.00
C SER A 261 13.28 2.10 -20.42
N ASP A 262 14.58 1.94 -20.76
CA ASP A 262 15.07 1.32 -22.00
C ASP A 262 15.19 -0.22 -21.92
N GLY A 263 14.81 -0.81 -20.79
CA GLY A 263 14.86 -2.26 -20.56
C GLY A 263 16.25 -2.81 -20.22
N GLU A 264 17.24 -1.98 -19.87
CA GLU A 264 18.50 -2.41 -19.26
C GLU A 264 18.31 -2.64 -17.74
N VAL A 265 18.98 -3.68 -17.21
CA VAL A 265 18.94 -4.02 -15.76
C VAL A 265 20.27 -3.67 -15.10
N ILE A 266 20.20 -2.99 -13.96
CA ILE A 266 21.34 -2.59 -13.12
C ILE A 266 21.21 -3.29 -11.77
N SER A 267 22.24 -4.00 -11.31
CA SER A 267 22.25 -4.68 -10.00
C SER A 267 23.31 -4.11 -9.06
N TRP A 268 23.03 -4.10 -7.75
CA TRP A 268 24.00 -3.75 -6.70
C TRP A 268 23.70 -4.47 -5.38
N GLY A 269 24.57 -4.29 -4.38
CA GLY A 269 24.56 -5.05 -3.12
C GLY A 269 25.43 -6.31 -3.21
N ALA A 270 25.14 -7.31 -2.37
CA ALA A 270 25.97 -8.50 -2.23
C ALA A 270 25.97 -9.38 -3.51
N GLY A 271 27.16 -9.62 -4.07
CA GLY A 271 27.30 -10.33 -5.35
C GLY A 271 26.75 -11.76 -5.35
N ASN A 272 26.88 -12.48 -4.23
CA ASN A 272 26.33 -13.83 -4.04
C ASN A 272 24.81 -13.86 -3.82
N PHE A 273 24.15 -12.70 -3.74
CA PHE A 273 22.69 -12.56 -3.72
C PHE A 273 22.14 -12.00 -5.05
N GLY A 274 22.99 -11.90 -6.09
CA GLY A 274 22.60 -11.36 -7.40
C GLY A 274 22.87 -9.86 -7.58
N GLY A 275 23.55 -9.20 -6.63
CA GLY A 275 23.98 -7.81 -6.75
C GLY A 275 25.02 -7.56 -7.84
N LEU A 276 25.57 -8.62 -8.45
CA LEU A 276 26.43 -8.54 -9.63
C LEU A 276 25.86 -9.39 -10.77
N CYS A 277 25.26 -8.75 -11.77
CA CYS A 277 24.86 -9.43 -13.00
C CYS A 277 26.08 -9.63 -13.92
N LEU A 278 26.46 -10.89 -14.16
CA LEU A 278 27.56 -11.28 -15.06
C LEU A 278 27.08 -11.68 -16.46
N LEU A 279 25.81 -11.47 -16.77
CA LEU A 279 25.25 -11.77 -18.10
C LEU A 279 25.74 -10.75 -19.14
N PRO A 280 25.98 -11.17 -20.40
CA PRO A 280 26.26 -10.25 -21.50
C PRO A 280 25.16 -9.19 -21.67
N ARG A 281 25.55 -7.92 -21.95
CA ARG A 281 24.61 -6.78 -22.03
C ARG A 281 23.47 -6.98 -23.05
N ASP A 282 23.67 -7.75 -24.10
CA ASP A 282 22.64 -8.12 -25.10
C ASP A 282 21.55 -9.04 -24.52
N GLN A 283 21.84 -9.79 -23.46
CA GLN A 283 20.88 -10.69 -22.80
C GLN A 283 20.06 -9.98 -21.70
N ILE A 284 20.56 -8.87 -21.15
CA ILE A 284 19.91 -8.06 -20.10
C ILE A 284 19.36 -6.73 -20.63
N ARG A 285 19.07 -6.67 -21.92
CA ARG A 285 18.32 -5.61 -22.60
C ARG A 285 16.96 -6.11 -23.04
N ASN A 286 16.03 -5.18 -23.25
CA ASN A 286 14.62 -5.43 -23.57
C ASN A 286 13.95 -6.28 -22.48
N VAL A 287 14.26 -5.98 -21.21
CA VAL A 287 13.60 -6.55 -20.04
C VAL A 287 12.33 -5.75 -19.71
N LYS A 288 11.23 -6.44 -19.41
CA LYS A 288 9.93 -5.81 -19.06
C LYS A 288 9.51 -6.00 -17.61
N GLN A 289 10.10 -7.00 -16.93
CA GLN A 289 9.82 -7.38 -15.55
C GLN A 289 11.03 -8.14 -14.99
N VAL A 290 11.38 -7.85 -13.74
CA VAL A 290 12.35 -8.62 -12.92
C VAL A 290 11.59 -9.21 -11.74
N GLU A 291 11.95 -10.40 -11.30
CA GLU A 291 11.50 -11.01 -10.04
C GLU A 291 12.70 -11.59 -9.29
N SER A 292 12.59 -11.70 -7.97
CA SER A 292 13.65 -12.16 -7.07
C SER A 292 13.28 -13.44 -6.32
N SER A 293 14.29 -14.24 -5.98
CA SER A 293 14.26 -15.22 -4.91
C SER A 293 15.12 -14.69 -3.74
N TYR A 294 15.48 -15.54 -2.78
CA TYR A 294 16.32 -15.15 -1.65
C TYR A 294 17.69 -14.59 -2.08
N ALA A 295 18.34 -15.20 -3.08
CA ALA A 295 19.71 -14.84 -3.50
C ALA A 295 19.94 -14.86 -5.03
N ALA A 296 18.85 -14.77 -5.81
CA ALA A 296 18.92 -14.69 -7.26
C ALA A 296 17.78 -13.84 -7.84
N PHE A 297 17.94 -13.46 -9.10
CA PHE A 297 16.94 -12.75 -9.89
C PHE A 297 16.65 -13.49 -11.19
N ALA A 298 15.42 -13.31 -11.69
CA ALA A 298 15.01 -13.74 -13.01
C ALA A 298 14.29 -12.59 -13.73
N ALA A 299 14.67 -12.34 -14.98
CA ALA A 299 14.10 -11.27 -15.81
C ALA A 299 13.34 -11.86 -17.00
N ILE A 300 12.12 -11.36 -17.24
CA ILE A 300 11.34 -11.65 -18.44
C ILE A 300 11.68 -10.59 -19.49
N ARG A 301 12.04 -11.03 -20.69
CA ARG A 301 12.32 -10.16 -21.84
C ARG A 301 11.06 -9.90 -22.67
N ASP A 302 11.11 -8.90 -23.55
CA ASP A 302 9.98 -8.52 -24.41
C ASP A 302 9.51 -9.66 -25.31
N ASP A 303 10.44 -10.44 -25.85
CA ASP A 303 10.19 -11.67 -26.61
C ASP A 303 9.57 -12.83 -25.77
N GLY A 304 9.41 -12.64 -24.47
CA GLY A 304 8.89 -13.63 -23.53
C GLY A 304 9.89 -14.74 -23.20
N SER A 305 11.17 -14.58 -23.55
CA SER A 305 12.25 -15.41 -22.99
C SER A 305 12.61 -14.95 -21.57
N VAL A 306 13.34 -15.81 -20.86
CA VAL A 306 13.81 -15.54 -19.49
C VAL A 306 15.32 -15.69 -19.40
N VAL A 307 15.93 -14.82 -18.60
CA VAL A 307 17.32 -14.92 -18.12
C VAL A 307 17.32 -14.89 -16.59
N ALA A 308 18.33 -15.48 -15.96
CA ALA A 308 18.50 -15.49 -14.52
C ALA A 308 19.97 -15.25 -14.14
N TRP A 309 20.22 -14.70 -12.94
CA TRP A 309 21.55 -14.49 -12.37
C TRP A 309 21.50 -14.48 -10.83
N GLY A 310 22.66 -14.59 -10.18
CA GLY A 310 22.80 -14.76 -8.72
C GLY A 310 23.22 -16.17 -8.34
N ASP A 311 22.95 -16.62 -7.12
CA ASP A 311 23.32 -17.96 -6.65
C ASP A 311 22.55 -19.05 -7.42
N GLU A 312 23.28 -20.00 -8.00
CA GLU A 312 22.72 -21.07 -8.85
C GLU A 312 21.70 -21.95 -8.09
N ARG A 313 21.95 -22.22 -6.81
CA ARG A 313 21.04 -23.03 -5.97
C ARG A 313 19.74 -22.28 -5.67
N SER A 314 19.78 -20.96 -5.71
CA SER A 314 18.65 -20.05 -5.52
C SER A 314 17.88 -19.74 -6.81
N GLY A 315 18.24 -20.41 -7.93
CA GLY A 315 17.60 -20.24 -9.23
C GLY A 315 18.30 -19.27 -10.18
N GLY A 316 19.52 -18.85 -9.86
CA GLY A 316 20.35 -17.96 -10.69
C GLY A 316 20.81 -18.55 -12.03
N ASP A 317 20.58 -19.84 -12.29
CA ASP A 317 20.74 -20.45 -13.63
C ASP A 317 19.44 -21.13 -14.11
N CYS A 318 18.93 -20.68 -15.26
CA CYS A 318 17.80 -21.28 -15.95
C CYS A 318 18.19 -22.04 -17.24
N SER A 319 19.49 -22.18 -17.55
CA SER A 319 20.02 -22.75 -18.81
C SER A 319 19.39 -24.11 -19.17
N LYS A 320 19.25 -25.00 -18.18
CA LYS A 320 18.71 -26.37 -18.32
C LYS A 320 17.25 -26.41 -18.79
N CYS A 321 16.47 -25.36 -18.51
CA CYS A 321 15.06 -25.27 -18.88
C CYS A 321 14.77 -24.17 -19.94
N LYS A 322 15.79 -23.40 -20.36
CA LYS A 322 15.70 -22.25 -21.28
C LYS A 322 14.85 -22.49 -22.54
N ARG A 323 14.90 -23.71 -23.11
CA ARG A 323 14.09 -24.08 -24.30
C ARG A 323 12.56 -24.12 -24.06
N HIS A 324 12.12 -24.20 -22.81
CA HIS A 324 10.70 -24.18 -22.41
C HIS A 324 10.27 -22.80 -21.89
N LEU A 325 11.22 -21.92 -21.52
CA LEU A 325 10.98 -20.55 -21.07
C LEU A 325 10.74 -19.63 -22.28
N VAL A 326 9.61 -19.87 -22.98
CA VAL A 326 9.21 -19.15 -24.19
C VAL A 326 7.79 -18.61 -24.03
N GLY A 327 7.59 -17.33 -24.34
CA GLY A 327 6.30 -16.67 -24.15
C GLY A 327 5.89 -16.56 -22.68
N VAL A 328 6.85 -16.42 -21.77
CA VAL A 328 6.63 -16.22 -20.33
C VAL A 328 5.96 -14.85 -20.09
N VAL A 329 4.95 -14.87 -19.21
CA VAL A 329 4.13 -13.68 -18.85
C VAL A 329 4.15 -13.36 -17.36
N ARG A 330 4.62 -14.28 -16.51
CA ARG A 330 4.81 -14.07 -15.07
C ARG A 330 5.88 -15.04 -14.55
N ILE A 331 6.64 -14.59 -13.56
CA ILE A 331 7.49 -15.43 -12.73
C ILE A 331 7.00 -15.27 -11.28
N SER A 332 7.06 -16.36 -10.51
CA SER A 332 6.90 -16.38 -9.06
C SER A 332 8.07 -17.16 -8.46
N SER A 333 8.38 -16.96 -7.19
CA SER A 333 9.52 -17.57 -6.52
C SER A 333 9.13 -18.23 -5.19
N THR A 334 9.90 -19.25 -4.80
CA THR A 334 10.12 -19.59 -3.39
C THR A 334 11.42 -18.92 -2.93
N SER A 335 11.96 -19.27 -1.76
CA SER A 335 13.27 -18.75 -1.37
C SER A 335 14.40 -19.20 -2.32
N THR A 336 14.33 -20.38 -2.94
CA THR A 336 15.43 -20.89 -3.80
C THR A 336 15.01 -21.53 -5.13
N ALA A 337 13.73 -21.42 -5.50
CA ALA A 337 13.23 -21.86 -6.81
C ALA A 337 12.36 -20.79 -7.47
N PHE A 338 12.19 -20.90 -8.79
CA PHE A 338 11.29 -20.08 -9.58
C PHE A 338 10.28 -20.95 -10.34
N ALA A 339 9.10 -20.38 -10.58
CA ALA A 339 8.04 -20.92 -11.41
C ALA A 339 7.59 -19.85 -12.43
N ALA A 340 7.85 -20.09 -13.72
CA ALA A 340 7.39 -19.24 -14.81
C ALA A 340 6.05 -19.74 -15.35
N VAL A 341 5.07 -18.83 -15.50
CA VAL A 341 3.81 -19.07 -16.22
C VAL A 341 3.94 -18.53 -17.64
N THR A 342 3.68 -19.39 -18.62
CA THR A 342 3.64 -19.02 -20.05
C THR A 342 2.28 -18.45 -20.45
N SER A 343 2.24 -17.70 -21.55
CA SER A 343 0.99 -17.20 -22.17
C SER A 343 -0.01 -18.32 -22.53
N ARG A 344 0.47 -19.56 -22.67
CA ARG A 344 -0.34 -20.77 -22.87
C ARG A 344 -0.88 -21.38 -21.57
N GLY A 345 -0.57 -20.81 -20.41
CA GLY A 345 -0.97 -21.32 -19.09
C GLY A 345 -0.22 -22.59 -18.67
N GLN A 346 0.97 -22.83 -19.22
CA GLN A 346 1.89 -23.89 -18.80
C GLN A 346 2.89 -23.35 -17.78
N VAL A 347 3.29 -24.17 -16.81
CA VAL A 347 4.31 -23.80 -15.79
C VAL A 347 5.65 -24.45 -16.11
N VAL A 348 6.74 -23.71 -15.93
CA VAL A 348 8.13 -24.20 -16.03
C VAL A 348 8.88 -23.80 -14.76
N THR A 349 9.48 -24.77 -14.06
CA THR A 349 10.18 -24.55 -12.78
C THR A 349 11.70 -24.78 -12.89
N TRP A 350 12.49 -24.04 -12.09
CA TRP A 350 13.94 -24.22 -11.94
C TRP A 350 14.45 -23.70 -10.58
N GLY A 351 15.72 -23.96 -10.26
CA GLY A 351 16.32 -23.72 -8.94
C GLY A 351 16.41 -25.00 -8.10
N ASP A 352 16.36 -24.88 -6.77
CA ASP A 352 16.46 -26.02 -5.86
C ASP A 352 15.23 -26.95 -5.95
N ARG A 353 15.49 -28.21 -6.32
CA ARG A 353 14.49 -29.28 -6.41
C ARG A 353 13.81 -29.56 -5.08
N MET A 354 14.52 -29.38 -3.96
CA MET A 354 13.99 -29.59 -2.62
C MET A 354 13.11 -28.43 -2.13
N MET A 355 13.12 -27.29 -2.81
CA MET A 355 12.36 -26.07 -2.47
C MET A 355 11.39 -25.65 -3.59
N GLY A 356 10.81 -26.63 -4.28
CA GLY A 356 9.71 -26.43 -5.22
C GLY A 356 10.09 -26.43 -6.72
N ALA A 357 11.38 -26.51 -7.08
CA ALA A 357 11.75 -26.58 -8.50
C ALA A 357 11.35 -27.90 -9.17
N ASP A 358 11.12 -28.98 -8.40
CA ASP A 358 10.62 -30.24 -8.93
C ASP A 358 9.08 -30.28 -8.93
N SER A 359 8.50 -30.06 -10.10
CA SER A 359 7.06 -30.08 -10.36
C SER A 359 6.59 -31.39 -11.04
N SER A 360 7.47 -32.39 -11.16
CA SER A 360 7.21 -33.59 -11.97
C SER A 360 6.01 -34.43 -11.49
N SER A 361 5.70 -34.42 -10.19
CA SER A 361 4.58 -35.13 -9.58
C SER A 361 3.19 -34.54 -9.89
N VAL A 362 3.14 -33.34 -10.49
CA VAL A 362 1.89 -32.62 -10.84
C VAL A 362 1.90 -32.06 -12.27
N ALA A 363 2.86 -32.48 -13.11
CA ALA A 363 3.08 -31.89 -14.43
C ALA A 363 1.87 -32.01 -15.39
N ASP A 364 1.04 -33.04 -15.21
CA ASP A 364 -0.23 -33.25 -15.90
C ASP A 364 -1.30 -32.22 -15.51
N LYS A 365 -1.25 -31.71 -14.27
CA LYS A 365 -2.21 -30.75 -13.70
C LYS A 365 -1.80 -29.28 -13.93
N LEU A 366 -0.52 -29.01 -14.20
CA LEU A 366 0.02 -27.66 -14.44
C LEU A 366 -0.27 -27.13 -15.85
N GLN A 367 -1.53 -27.23 -16.27
CA GLN A 367 -2.09 -26.69 -17.51
C GLN A 367 -3.25 -25.73 -17.19
N ASN A 368 -3.43 -24.70 -18.02
CA ASN A 368 -4.36 -23.61 -17.80
C ASN A 368 -4.14 -22.86 -16.47
N VAL A 369 -2.89 -22.74 -16.04
CA VAL A 369 -2.50 -21.94 -14.86
C VAL A 369 -2.65 -20.44 -15.19
N GLN A 370 -3.19 -19.69 -14.23
CA GLN A 370 -3.36 -18.24 -14.26
C GLN A 370 -2.26 -17.53 -13.45
N SER A 371 -1.95 -18.06 -12.27
CA SER A 371 -0.91 -17.54 -11.39
C SER A 371 -0.34 -18.64 -10.51
N VAL A 372 0.87 -18.41 -10.00
CA VAL A 372 1.53 -19.25 -9.00
C VAL A 372 1.89 -18.37 -7.81
N GLU A 373 1.67 -18.87 -6.60
CA GLU A 373 2.09 -18.27 -5.34
C GLU A 373 3.13 -19.18 -4.69
N GLY A 374 4.16 -18.62 -4.05
CA GLY A 374 5.21 -19.38 -3.37
C GLY A 374 5.16 -19.19 -1.84
N SER A 375 5.56 -20.23 -1.12
CA SER A 375 6.06 -20.15 0.25
C SER A 375 7.60 -20.20 0.23
N THR A 376 8.28 -20.37 1.38
CA THR A 376 9.74 -20.52 1.38
C THR A 376 10.25 -21.74 0.58
N GLY A 377 9.44 -22.79 0.43
CA GLY A 377 9.87 -24.03 -0.24
C GLY A 377 8.82 -24.77 -1.06
N ALA A 378 7.58 -24.29 -1.15
CA ALA A 378 6.51 -24.92 -1.92
C ALA A 378 5.77 -23.89 -2.79
N PHE A 379 4.98 -24.38 -3.74
CA PHE A 379 4.18 -23.54 -4.64
C PHE A 379 2.71 -23.98 -4.66
N ALA A 380 1.82 -23.02 -4.88
CA ALA A 380 0.41 -23.20 -5.16
C ALA A 380 0.05 -22.52 -6.49
N ALA A 381 -0.39 -23.28 -7.49
CA ALA A 381 -0.88 -22.75 -8.77
C ALA A 381 -2.40 -22.60 -8.76
N LEU A 382 -2.88 -21.38 -9.01
CA LEU A 382 -4.27 -21.09 -9.34
C LEU A 382 -4.51 -21.33 -10.82
N ARG A 383 -5.46 -22.21 -11.14
CA ARG A 383 -5.89 -22.53 -12.50
C ARG A 383 -7.06 -21.64 -12.92
N LYS A 384 -7.22 -21.43 -14.23
CA LYS A 384 -8.28 -20.58 -14.83
C LYS A 384 -9.71 -21.06 -14.55
N ASP A 385 -9.88 -22.27 -14.04
CA ASP A 385 -11.15 -22.84 -13.58
C ASP A 385 -11.41 -22.63 -12.08
N GLY A 386 -10.61 -21.80 -11.40
CA GLY A 386 -10.74 -21.50 -9.97
C GLY A 386 -10.20 -22.59 -9.05
N THR A 387 -9.60 -23.67 -9.58
CA THR A 387 -9.02 -24.76 -8.78
C THR A 387 -7.54 -24.52 -8.47
N VAL A 388 -7.04 -25.15 -7.40
CA VAL A 388 -5.63 -25.02 -6.96
C VAL A 388 -4.90 -26.36 -6.98
N VAL A 389 -3.64 -26.31 -7.42
CA VAL A 389 -2.68 -27.44 -7.44
C VAL A 389 -1.43 -27.03 -6.67
N THR A 390 -1.01 -27.82 -5.67
CA THR A 390 0.20 -27.55 -4.88
C THR A 390 1.31 -28.57 -5.15
N TRP A 391 2.56 -28.15 -4.97
CA TRP A 391 3.74 -29.04 -5.00
C TRP A 391 4.90 -28.46 -4.18
N GLY A 392 5.94 -29.25 -3.98
CA GLY A 392 7.03 -28.99 -3.02
C GLY A 392 6.83 -29.77 -1.72
N PRO A 393 7.68 -29.58 -0.70
CA PRO A 393 7.61 -30.34 0.53
C PRO A 393 6.37 -29.99 1.36
N ALA A 394 5.77 -31.00 1.99
CA ALA A 394 4.60 -30.83 2.85
C ALA A 394 4.84 -29.86 4.01
N ALA A 395 6.06 -29.82 4.56
CA ALA A 395 6.48 -28.91 5.63
C ALA A 395 6.47 -27.41 5.25
N TYR A 396 6.33 -27.08 3.96
CA TYR A 396 6.19 -25.71 3.46
C TYR A 396 4.81 -25.44 2.83
N GLY A 397 3.83 -26.32 3.04
CA GLY A 397 2.49 -26.20 2.47
C GLY A 397 2.29 -26.85 1.10
N GLY A 398 3.26 -27.64 0.62
CA GLY A 398 3.16 -28.34 -0.69
C GLY A 398 2.10 -29.44 -0.76
N ASP A 399 1.54 -29.87 0.37
CA ASP A 399 0.48 -30.89 0.47
C ASP A 399 -0.85 -30.28 0.92
N SER A 400 -1.77 -30.08 -0.03
CA SER A 400 -3.12 -29.56 0.20
C SER A 400 -4.19 -30.65 0.27
N ARG A 401 -3.84 -31.95 0.28
CA ARG A 401 -4.80 -33.06 0.11
C ARG A 401 -5.97 -33.05 1.11
N LYS A 402 -5.76 -32.55 2.33
CA LYS A 402 -6.79 -32.43 3.37
C LYS A 402 -7.89 -31.40 3.05
N VAL A 403 -7.58 -30.39 2.23
CA VAL A 403 -8.50 -29.30 1.87
C VAL A 403 -8.83 -29.27 0.37
N GLN A 404 -8.35 -30.23 -0.41
CA GLN A 404 -8.45 -30.24 -1.87
C GLN A 404 -9.88 -30.11 -2.41
N GLU A 405 -10.88 -30.65 -1.70
CA GLU A 405 -12.30 -30.56 -2.04
C GLU A 405 -12.89 -29.15 -1.80
N GLN A 406 -12.19 -28.28 -1.06
CA GLN A 406 -12.57 -26.90 -0.78
C GLN A 406 -11.85 -25.89 -1.70
N LEU A 407 -10.83 -26.33 -2.44
CA LEU A 407 -10.00 -25.49 -3.31
C LEU A 407 -10.62 -25.32 -4.70
N TYR A 408 -11.80 -24.71 -4.74
CA TYR A 408 -12.55 -24.33 -5.94
C TYR A 408 -13.12 -22.90 -5.80
N ASP A 409 -13.42 -22.24 -6.92
CA ASP A 409 -13.78 -20.81 -6.99
C ASP A 409 -12.78 -19.89 -6.27
N ILE A 410 -11.51 -20.28 -6.22
CA ILE A 410 -10.43 -19.47 -5.64
C ILE A 410 -10.15 -18.27 -6.54
N GLN A 411 -10.03 -17.09 -5.94
CA GLN A 411 -9.67 -15.84 -6.63
C GLN A 411 -8.30 -15.28 -6.19
N LEU A 412 -7.83 -15.62 -4.99
CA LEU A 412 -6.53 -15.17 -4.47
C LEU A 412 -5.81 -16.29 -3.74
N LEU A 413 -4.48 -16.29 -3.85
CA LEU A 413 -3.57 -17.12 -3.05
C LEU A 413 -2.57 -16.20 -2.34
N ARG A 414 -2.20 -16.58 -1.11
CA ARG A 414 -1.10 -16.00 -0.34
C ARG A 414 -0.27 -17.09 0.31
N GLY A 415 1.06 -16.98 0.24
CA GLY A 415 2.00 -17.82 0.99
C GLY A 415 2.57 -17.07 2.19
N SER A 416 2.67 -17.74 3.35
CA SER A 416 3.64 -17.42 4.39
C SER A 416 4.91 -18.27 4.18
N VAL A 417 5.87 -18.29 5.11
CA VAL A 417 7.06 -19.16 5.01
C VAL A 417 6.68 -20.63 4.88
N ARG A 418 5.63 -21.12 5.56
CA ARG A 418 5.27 -22.56 5.58
C ARG A 418 3.80 -22.91 5.37
N ALA A 419 2.95 -21.92 5.11
CA ALA A 419 1.53 -22.12 4.92
C ALA A 419 1.00 -21.32 3.74
N PHE A 420 -0.23 -21.63 3.34
CA PHE A 420 -0.97 -20.88 2.34
C PHE A 420 -2.37 -20.56 2.86
N ALA A 421 -2.90 -19.42 2.39
CA ALA A 421 -4.29 -19.05 2.51
C ALA A 421 -4.87 -18.79 1.09
N ALA A 422 -6.07 -19.31 0.84
CA ALA A 422 -6.81 -19.10 -0.40
C ALA A 422 -8.12 -18.37 -0.12
N LEU A 423 -8.38 -17.29 -0.85
CA LEU A 423 -9.66 -16.56 -0.82
C LEU A 423 -10.55 -17.07 -1.95
N ARG A 424 -11.79 -17.47 -1.62
CA ARG A 424 -12.83 -17.83 -2.59
C ARG A 424 -13.62 -16.61 -3.03
N GLN A 425 -14.30 -16.73 -4.18
CA GLN A 425 -15.15 -15.69 -4.75
C GLN A 425 -16.34 -15.31 -3.86
N ASP A 426 -16.73 -16.17 -2.92
CA ASP A 426 -17.78 -15.91 -1.92
C ASP A 426 -17.25 -15.23 -0.64
N GLY A 427 -15.97 -14.84 -0.60
CA GLY A 427 -15.36 -14.18 0.55
C GLY A 427 -14.96 -15.11 1.70
N SER A 428 -15.08 -16.44 1.51
CA SER A 428 -14.56 -17.43 2.47
C SER A 428 -13.07 -17.72 2.27
N VAL A 429 -12.38 -18.09 3.34
CA VAL A 429 -10.93 -18.37 3.34
C VAL A 429 -10.65 -19.82 3.72
N ILE A 430 -9.71 -20.46 3.02
CA ILE A 430 -9.22 -21.81 3.28
C ILE A 430 -7.72 -21.74 3.54
N THR A 431 -7.23 -22.36 4.62
CA THR A 431 -5.81 -22.42 4.98
C THR A 431 -5.26 -23.83 4.95
N TRP A 432 -3.98 -23.99 4.65
CA TRP A 432 -3.25 -25.26 4.84
C TRP A 432 -1.74 -25.04 5.01
N GLY A 433 -1.04 -26.05 5.52
CA GLY A 433 0.41 -26.04 5.75
C GLY A 433 0.75 -26.19 7.23
N ASP A 434 1.85 -25.57 7.67
CA ASP A 434 2.25 -25.56 9.08
C ASP A 434 1.33 -24.63 9.88
N ALA A 435 0.65 -25.16 10.90
CA ALA A 435 -0.29 -24.42 11.72
C ALA A 435 0.38 -23.25 12.47
N ALA A 436 1.66 -23.43 12.88
CA ALA A 436 2.43 -22.37 13.53
C ALA A 436 2.81 -21.21 12.58
N PHE A 437 2.55 -21.34 11.27
CA PHE A 437 2.79 -20.32 10.26
C PHE A 437 1.49 -19.83 9.61
N GLY A 438 0.35 -20.01 10.30
CA GLY A 438 -0.99 -19.62 9.84
C GLY A 438 -1.71 -20.67 8.98
N GLY A 439 -1.21 -21.90 8.91
CA GLY A 439 -1.79 -23.00 8.12
C GLY A 439 -3.06 -23.65 8.69
N SER A 440 -3.60 -23.13 9.81
CA SER A 440 -4.93 -23.43 10.33
C SER A 440 -5.61 -22.13 10.75
N SER A 441 -6.86 -21.96 10.35
CA SER A 441 -7.76 -20.88 10.74
C SER A 441 -8.94 -21.37 11.60
N ASP A 442 -8.91 -22.62 12.08
CA ASP A 442 -10.07 -23.32 12.66
C ASP A 442 -10.74 -22.55 13.83
N SER A 443 -9.95 -21.90 14.68
CA SER A 443 -10.43 -21.10 15.83
C SER A 443 -11.17 -19.82 15.41
N ILE A 444 -10.80 -19.26 14.26
CA ILE A 444 -11.24 -17.94 13.78
C ILE A 444 -12.04 -18.01 12.47
N GLN A 445 -12.32 -19.22 11.97
CA GLN A 445 -13.02 -19.48 10.70
C GLN A 445 -14.40 -18.79 10.62
N HIS A 446 -15.08 -18.64 11.76
CA HIS A 446 -16.36 -17.93 11.86
C HIS A 446 -16.27 -16.41 11.61
N MET A 447 -15.07 -15.84 11.71
CA MET A 447 -14.77 -14.44 11.41
C MET A 447 -14.25 -14.25 9.97
N LEU A 448 -13.81 -15.31 9.29
CA LEU A 448 -13.31 -15.27 7.90
C LEU A 448 -14.46 -15.36 6.88
N SER A 449 -15.41 -14.44 7.02
CA SER A 449 -16.53 -14.21 6.10
C SER A 449 -16.47 -12.79 5.52
N ASP A 450 -16.95 -12.65 4.28
CA ASP A 450 -16.91 -11.41 3.49
C ASP A 450 -15.50 -10.80 3.36
N VAL A 451 -14.48 -11.66 3.27
CA VAL A 451 -13.08 -11.22 3.08
C VAL A 451 -12.88 -10.72 1.65
N GLN A 452 -12.18 -9.59 1.51
CA GLN A 452 -11.88 -8.94 0.22
C GLN A 452 -10.39 -9.01 -0.16
N ASP A 453 -9.48 -9.02 0.82
CA ASP A 453 -8.04 -9.15 0.57
C ASP A 453 -7.36 -9.97 1.67
N LEU A 454 -6.23 -10.58 1.31
CA LEU A 454 -5.36 -11.36 2.19
C LEU A 454 -3.92 -10.86 2.06
N ARG A 455 -3.24 -10.72 3.20
CA ARG A 455 -1.80 -10.46 3.30
C ARG A 455 -1.14 -11.49 4.20
N ALA A 456 0.15 -11.72 4.01
CA ALA A 456 0.95 -12.64 4.79
C ALA A 456 2.23 -11.94 5.26
N SER A 457 2.59 -12.16 6.52
CA SER A 457 3.95 -12.00 7.04
C SER A 457 4.67 -13.36 6.94
N HIS A 458 5.84 -13.51 7.55
CA HIS A 458 6.54 -14.80 7.54
C HIS A 458 5.75 -15.94 8.20
N ALA A 459 4.99 -15.70 9.27
CA ALA A 459 4.29 -16.76 10.03
C ALA A 459 2.84 -16.44 10.40
N ALA A 460 2.28 -15.35 9.87
CA ALA A 460 0.89 -14.98 10.08
C ALA A 460 0.22 -14.47 8.81
N PHE A 461 -1.11 -14.42 8.84
CA PHE A 461 -1.95 -13.82 7.81
C PHE A 461 -2.86 -12.75 8.42
N ALA A 462 -3.25 -11.79 7.58
CA ALA A 462 -4.26 -10.79 7.89
C ALA A 462 -5.29 -10.72 6.75
N ALA A 463 -6.56 -10.76 7.11
CA ALA A 463 -7.70 -10.64 6.20
C ALA A 463 -8.38 -9.28 6.37
N LEU A 464 -8.59 -8.57 5.26
CA LEU A 464 -9.44 -7.38 5.20
C LEU A 464 -10.87 -7.80 4.86
N ARG A 465 -11.83 -7.47 5.73
CA ARG A 465 -13.26 -7.77 5.54
C ARG A 465 -14.00 -6.62 4.89
N ALA A 466 -15.14 -6.91 4.26
CA ALA A 466 -15.96 -5.95 3.53
C ALA A 466 -16.55 -4.81 4.38
N ASP A 467 -16.57 -4.96 5.70
CA ASP A 467 -16.95 -3.94 6.68
C ASP A 467 -15.77 -3.03 7.10
N GLY A 468 -14.59 -3.21 6.51
CA GLY A 468 -13.38 -2.46 6.84
C GLY A 468 -12.71 -2.90 8.15
N ARG A 469 -13.10 -4.06 8.72
CA ARG A 469 -12.40 -4.69 9.84
C ARG A 469 -11.28 -5.62 9.36
N VAL A 470 -10.32 -5.85 10.24
CA VAL A 470 -9.19 -6.77 10.01
C VAL A 470 -9.28 -7.95 10.96
N VAL A 471 -8.97 -9.15 10.47
CA VAL A 471 -8.82 -10.38 11.27
C VAL A 471 -7.45 -10.96 11.00
N ALA A 472 -6.65 -11.21 12.04
CA ALA A 472 -5.33 -11.84 11.94
C ALA A 472 -5.32 -13.24 12.54
N TRP A 473 -4.40 -14.09 12.06
CA TRP A 473 -4.13 -15.42 12.64
C TRP A 473 -2.72 -15.93 12.27
N GLY A 474 -2.19 -16.87 13.05
CA GLY A 474 -0.85 -17.43 12.90
C GLY A 474 -0.02 -17.24 14.16
N ASP A 475 1.30 -17.05 14.03
CA ASP A 475 2.18 -16.77 15.15
C ASP A 475 2.05 -15.31 15.61
N ASP A 476 1.76 -15.09 16.90
CA ASP A 476 1.59 -13.77 17.51
C ASP A 476 2.80 -12.85 17.31
N ALA A 477 4.02 -13.41 17.40
CA ALA A 477 5.27 -12.67 17.20
C ALA A 477 5.49 -12.24 15.74
N TYR A 478 4.65 -12.70 14.81
CA TYR A 478 4.66 -12.29 13.40
C TYR A 478 3.39 -11.53 12.99
N GLY A 479 2.58 -11.09 13.97
CA GLY A 479 1.33 -10.37 13.74
C GLY A 479 0.08 -11.25 13.64
N GLY A 480 0.15 -12.51 14.10
CA GLY A 480 -0.97 -13.44 14.17
C GLY A 480 -2.10 -13.02 15.11
N CYS A 481 -1.83 -12.11 16.04
CA CYS A 481 -2.83 -11.47 16.88
C CYS A 481 -2.82 -9.95 16.68
N CYS A 482 -4.00 -9.38 16.42
CA CYS A 482 -4.21 -7.93 16.27
C CYS A 482 -5.06 -7.33 17.40
N GLN A 483 -5.29 -8.07 18.50
CA GLN A 483 -6.24 -7.71 19.55
C GLN A 483 -5.86 -6.41 20.29
N GLU A 484 -4.55 -6.08 20.39
CA GLU A 484 -4.07 -4.79 20.91
C GLU A 484 -4.51 -3.58 20.06
N ALA A 485 -4.79 -3.79 18.77
CA ALA A 485 -5.12 -2.74 17.79
C ALA A 485 -6.57 -2.85 17.27
N GLU A 486 -7.37 -3.79 17.78
CA GLU A 486 -8.70 -4.13 17.25
C GLU A 486 -9.69 -2.94 17.28
N GLU A 487 -9.60 -2.08 18.30
CA GLU A 487 -10.43 -0.88 18.40
C GLU A 487 -10.10 0.17 17.33
N GLU A 488 -8.87 0.19 16.81
CA GLU A 488 -8.41 1.15 15.79
C GLU A 488 -8.50 0.60 14.35
N LEU A 489 -8.55 -0.73 14.20
CA LEU A 489 -8.70 -1.46 12.93
C LEU A 489 -10.16 -1.49 12.46
N TYR A 490 -10.69 -0.33 12.07
CA TYR A 490 -11.96 -0.14 11.37
C TYR A 490 -11.78 0.76 10.14
N SER A 491 -12.71 0.71 9.18
CA SER A 491 -12.62 1.49 7.93
C SER A 491 -11.29 1.34 7.18
N VAL A 492 -10.59 0.21 7.38
CA VAL A 492 -9.32 -0.11 6.73
C VAL A 492 -9.56 -0.26 5.22
N GLN A 493 -8.68 0.33 4.42
CA GLN A 493 -8.71 0.25 2.95
C GLN A 493 -7.65 -0.72 2.44
N GLU A 494 -6.48 -0.76 3.09
CA GLU A 494 -5.36 -1.61 2.69
C GLU A 494 -4.65 -2.18 3.91
N ILE A 495 -4.10 -3.38 3.77
CA ILE A 495 -3.17 -3.98 4.74
C ILE A 495 -1.83 -4.17 4.04
N HIS A 496 -0.74 -3.79 4.68
CA HIS A 496 0.64 -3.98 4.23
C HIS A 496 1.35 -4.92 5.20
N ALA A 497 2.35 -5.66 4.72
CA ALA A 497 3.03 -6.69 5.49
C ALA A 497 4.54 -6.65 5.26
N CYS A 498 5.29 -6.82 6.34
CA CYS A 498 6.73 -7.06 6.35
C CYS A 498 7.01 -8.44 6.97
N LYS A 499 8.28 -8.77 7.25
CA LYS A 499 8.66 -10.07 7.82
C LYS A 499 7.81 -10.49 9.04
N ALA A 500 7.64 -9.60 10.03
CA ALA A 500 7.04 -9.95 11.33
C ALA A 500 5.97 -8.97 11.83
N ALA A 501 5.51 -8.05 10.99
CA ALA A 501 4.48 -7.07 11.34
C ALA A 501 3.60 -6.72 10.14
N PHE A 502 2.48 -6.08 10.44
CA PHE A 502 1.52 -5.53 9.48
C PHE A 502 1.26 -4.05 9.75
N ALA A 503 0.85 -3.33 8.70
CA ALA A 503 0.42 -1.94 8.75
C ALA A 503 -0.88 -1.77 7.97
N ALA A 504 -1.98 -1.39 8.62
CA ALA A 504 -3.26 -1.09 7.99
C ALA A 504 -3.35 0.42 7.67
N LEU A 505 -3.70 0.76 6.43
CA LEU A 505 -4.06 2.12 6.04
C LEU A 505 -5.57 2.30 6.16
N ARG A 506 -6.00 3.25 6.99
CA ARG A 506 -7.40 3.57 7.24
C ARG A 506 -7.91 4.67 6.31
N ALA A 507 -9.22 4.71 6.06
CA ALA A 507 -9.85 5.68 5.15
C ALA A 507 -9.64 7.18 5.52
N ASP A 508 -9.24 7.47 6.75
CA ASP A 508 -8.88 8.81 7.24
C ASP A 508 -7.37 9.12 7.08
N GLY A 509 -6.59 8.22 6.48
CA GLY A 509 -5.15 8.36 6.25
C GLY A 509 -4.27 7.96 7.43
N LEU A 510 -4.82 7.47 8.55
CA LEU A 510 -4.01 6.92 9.63
C LEU A 510 -3.46 5.53 9.27
N VAL A 511 -2.26 5.26 9.79
CA VAL A 511 -1.58 3.96 9.69
C VAL A 511 -1.59 3.30 11.07
N ILE A 512 -2.13 2.07 11.16
CA ILE A 512 -2.24 1.28 12.38
C ILE A 512 -1.35 0.04 12.25
N THR A 513 -0.45 -0.21 13.20
CA THR A 513 0.61 -1.24 13.08
C THR A 513 0.56 -2.28 14.19
N TRP A 514 0.72 -3.57 13.87
CA TRP A 514 0.76 -4.67 14.84
C TRP A 514 1.75 -5.78 14.43
N GLY A 515 2.05 -6.70 15.36
CA GLY A 515 3.10 -7.73 15.21
C GLY A 515 4.31 -7.46 16.11
N ASP A 516 5.49 -7.93 15.71
CA ASP A 516 6.73 -7.78 16.49
C ASP A 516 7.04 -6.30 16.78
N GLN A 517 7.45 -6.01 18.01
CA GLN A 517 7.69 -4.64 18.48
C GLN A 517 8.79 -3.92 17.68
N ALA A 518 9.82 -4.63 17.23
CA ALA A 518 10.95 -4.05 16.49
C ALA A 518 10.60 -3.78 15.01
N PHE A 519 9.62 -4.48 14.45
CA PHE A 519 9.16 -4.30 13.07
C PHE A 519 7.96 -3.36 12.96
N ARG A 520 7.02 -3.39 13.93
CA ARG A 520 5.80 -2.56 13.89
C ARG A 520 6.08 -1.07 14.11
N GLY A 521 7.15 -0.74 14.83
CA GLY A 521 7.53 0.63 15.18
C GLY A 521 6.70 1.23 16.33
N ASP A 522 6.96 2.50 16.64
CA ASP A 522 6.17 3.27 17.60
C ASP A 522 5.07 4.03 16.86
N MET A 523 3.82 3.60 17.07
CA MET A 523 2.64 4.18 16.43
C MET A 523 2.48 5.68 16.75
N THR A 524 2.91 6.13 17.94
CA THR A 524 2.90 7.55 18.33
C THR A 524 3.82 8.35 17.42
N GLN A 525 5.04 7.85 17.17
CA GLN A 525 6.01 8.51 16.30
C GLN A 525 5.56 8.49 14.83
N ILE A 526 4.95 7.39 14.38
CA ILE A 526 4.38 7.30 13.02
C ILE A 526 3.27 8.34 12.83
N HIS A 527 2.33 8.44 13.80
CA HIS A 527 1.25 9.43 13.76
C HIS A 527 1.79 10.87 13.86
N GLU A 528 2.76 11.14 14.74
CA GLU A 528 3.45 12.44 14.81
C GLU A 528 4.12 12.79 13.47
N GLN A 529 4.81 11.86 12.81
CA GLN A 529 5.43 12.13 11.52
C GLN A 529 4.39 12.46 10.45
N LEU A 530 3.28 11.70 10.37
CA LEU A 530 2.18 11.97 9.44
C LEU A 530 1.47 13.30 9.72
N GLN A 531 1.33 13.70 10.99
CA GLN A 531 0.68 14.96 11.41
C GLN A 531 1.62 16.18 11.46
N SER A 532 2.94 15.97 11.46
CA SER A 532 3.95 16.98 11.85
C SER A 532 3.94 18.29 11.06
N LEU A 533 3.33 18.34 9.87
CA LEU A 533 3.20 19.57 9.07
C LEU A 533 1.82 20.23 9.10
N ILE A 534 0.82 19.58 9.71
CA ILE A 534 -0.46 20.23 10.01
C ILE A 534 -0.28 21.24 11.16
N PHE A 535 0.69 21.00 12.07
CA PHE A 535 0.84 21.78 13.31
C PHE A 535 2.19 22.52 13.50
N LYS A 536 3.30 22.15 12.84
CA LYS A 536 4.60 22.83 13.04
C LYS A 536 4.77 24.09 12.19
N GLN A 537 4.05 25.15 12.56
CA GLN A 537 4.49 26.55 12.45
C GLN A 537 3.54 27.44 13.28
N VAL A 538 3.85 27.54 14.58
CA VAL A 538 3.32 28.57 15.50
C VAL A 538 4.40 29.65 15.63
#